data_AF-A0A835G6P1-F1
#
_entry.id   AF-A0A835G6P1-F1
#
_cell.length_a   1.000
_cell.length_b   1.000
_cell.length_c   1.000
_cell.angle_alpha   90.00
_cell.angle_beta   90.00
_cell.angle_gamma   90.00
#
_symmetry.space_group_name_H-M   'P 1'
#
loop_
_entity.id
_entity.type
_entity.pdbx_description
1 polymer ?
#
loop_
_entity_poly.entity_id
_entity_poly.type
_entity_poly.pdbx_seq_one_letter_code
_entity_poly.pdbx_strand_id
1 'polypeptide(L)'
;MRELGGNMITEDGIKIEWMNHLPAQIRVVLSVNTDSSLDMLAAMADKMMEYSESSNIAAVSSSQPDSVAVNQQVMSAQIQVLSKQLEKLTLEISELRSRGRPHHRRYQRSRSRSKSTAKYQNDSNRT
;
A
#
# COMPACT_ATOMS: atom_id res chain seq x y z
N MET A 1 37.04 -23.75 6.67
CA MET A 1 36.90 -25.04 5.94
C MET A 1 38.19 -25.84 5.89
N ARG A 2 39.36 -25.23 5.67
CA ARG A 2 40.66 -25.94 5.66
C ARG A 2 40.94 -26.76 6.92
N GLU A 3 40.65 -26.21 8.10
CA GLU A 3 40.82 -26.93 9.37
C GLU A 3 39.81 -28.07 9.59
N LEU A 4 38.64 -27.99 8.95
CA LEU A 4 37.58 -29.00 9.06
C LEU A 4 37.81 -30.19 8.11
N GLY A 5 38.33 -29.94 6.90
CA GLY A 5 38.63 -30.96 5.91
C GLY A 5 39.97 -31.67 6.11
N GLY A 6 40.85 -31.12 6.96
CA GLY A 6 42.19 -31.64 7.19
C GLY A 6 42.94 -31.88 5.86
N ASN A 7 43.59 -33.05 5.77
CA ASN A 7 44.33 -33.54 4.61
C ASN A 7 43.49 -34.47 3.70
N MET A 8 42.16 -34.54 3.90
CA MET A 8 41.27 -35.38 3.09
C MET A 8 40.69 -34.65 1.87
N ILE A 9 40.73 -33.31 1.86
CA ILE A 9 40.18 -32.49 0.78
C ILE A 9 41.32 -31.66 0.17
N THR A 10 41.45 -31.71 -1.15
CA THR A 10 42.41 -30.88 -1.88
C THR A 10 42.03 -29.40 -1.78
N GLU A 11 43.01 -28.51 -1.92
CA GLU A 11 42.77 -27.06 -1.85
C GLU A 11 41.79 -26.59 -2.93
N ASP A 12 41.82 -27.21 -4.12
CA ASP A 12 40.85 -26.98 -5.19
C ASP A 12 39.43 -27.41 -4.80
N GLY A 13 39.28 -28.54 -4.10
CA GLY A 13 37.99 -29.00 -3.59
C GLY A 13 37.41 -28.04 -2.55
N ILE A 14 38.26 -27.52 -1.66
CA ILE A 14 37.87 -26.49 -0.67
C ILE A 14 37.46 -25.20 -1.38
N LYS A 15 38.19 -24.79 -2.42
CA LYS A 15 37.88 -23.58 -3.20
C LYS A 15 36.51 -23.70 -3.89
N ILE A 16 36.21 -24.85 -4.49
CA ILE A 16 34.91 -25.10 -5.14
C ILE A 16 33.79 -25.03 -4.11
N GLU A 17 33.93 -25.73 -2.99
CA GLU A 17 32.88 -25.78 -1.97
C GLU A 17 32.68 -24.41 -1.31
N TRP A 18 33.77 -23.72 -0.98
CA TRP A 18 33.72 -22.36 -0.47
C TRP A 18 33.05 -21.38 -1.44
N MET A 19 33.36 -21.47 -2.74
CA MET A 19 32.68 -20.68 -3.76
C MET A 19 31.18 -21.00 -3.81
N ASN A 20 30.76 -22.27 -3.72
CA ASN A 20 29.35 -22.66 -3.73
C ASN A 20 28.55 -22.02 -2.59
N HIS A 21 29.18 -21.81 -1.44
CA HIS A 21 28.56 -21.16 -0.28
C HIS A 21 28.40 -19.64 -0.42
N LEU A 22 29.07 -18.99 -1.38
CA LEU A 22 28.95 -17.55 -1.59
C LEU A 22 27.72 -17.16 -2.43
N PRO A 23 27.15 -15.96 -2.22
CA PRO A 23 26.12 -15.41 -3.09
C PRO A 23 26.57 -15.32 -4.56
N ALA A 24 25.62 -15.51 -5.49
CA ALA A 24 25.91 -15.55 -6.93
C ALA A 24 26.63 -14.31 -7.46
N GLN A 25 26.31 -13.13 -6.91
CA GLN A 25 26.93 -11.86 -7.29
C GLN A 25 28.44 -11.84 -6.98
N ILE A 26 28.82 -12.37 -5.83
CA ILE A 26 30.21 -12.45 -5.39
C ILE A 26 30.95 -13.53 -6.21
N ARG A 27 30.32 -14.69 -6.43
CA ARG A 27 30.88 -15.77 -7.27
C ARG A 27 31.28 -15.31 -8.67
N VAL A 28 30.45 -14.50 -9.32
CA VAL A 28 30.73 -14.00 -10.68
C VAL A 28 32.01 -13.17 -10.72
N VAL A 29 32.21 -12.27 -9.76
CA VAL A 29 33.41 -11.42 -9.74
C VAL A 29 34.65 -12.23 -9.40
N LEU A 30 34.56 -13.13 -8.41
CA LEU A 30 35.67 -13.99 -8.01
C LEU A 30 36.04 -15.00 -9.10
N SER A 31 35.10 -15.41 -9.96
CA SER A 31 35.37 -16.33 -11.08
C SER A 31 36.30 -15.74 -12.14
N VAL A 32 36.42 -14.42 -12.22
CA VAL A 32 37.36 -13.73 -13.12
C VAL A 32 38.80 -13.85 -12.61
N ASN A 33 38.97 -14.07 -11.30
CA ASN A 33 40.28 -14.15 -10.66
C ASN A 33 40.60 -15.58 -10.20
N THR A 34 40.80 -16.46 -11.18
CA THR A 34 41.06 -17.89 -10.95
C THR A 34 42.42 -18.19 -10.32
N ASP A 35 43.39 -17.30 -10.51
CA ASP A 35 44.81 -17.58 -10.22
C ASP A 35 45.26 -17.12 -8.83
N SER A 36 44.36 -16.46 -8.09
CA SER A 36 44.64 -16.00 -6.72
C SER A 36 44.58 -17.12 -5.68
N SER A 37 45.36 -16.99 -4.61
CA SER A 37 45.29 -17.87 -3.44
C SER A 37 43.93 -17.77 -2.76
N LEU A 38 43.51 -18.86 -2.10
CA LEU A 38 42.21 -18.94 -1.43
C LEU A 38 42.04 -17.84 -0.37
N ASP A 39 43.10 -17.53 0.38
CA ASP A 39 43.07 -16.47 1.40
C ASP A 39 42.82 -15.08 0.80
N MET A 40 43.42 -14.80 -0.35
CA MET A 40 43.22 -13.52 -1.05
C MET A 40 41.80 -13.43 -1.62
N LEU A 41 41.29 -14.54 -2.15
CA LEU A 41 39.92 -14.64 -2.64
C LEU A 41 38.90 -14.47 -1.51
N ALA A 42 39.19 -15.01 -0.32
CA ALA A 42 38.38 -14.84 0.88
C ALA A 42 38.34 -13.38 1.35
N ALA A 43 39.49 -12.72 1.43
CA ALA A 43 39.55 -11.30 1.79
C ALA A 43 38.77 -10.42 0.79
N MET A 44 38.83 -10.74 -0.52
CA MET A 44 38.02 -10.05 -1.53
C MET A 44 36.51 -10.31 -1.34
N ALA A 45 36.12 -11.55 -1.06
CA ALA A 45 34.72 -11.91 -0.80
C ALA A 45 34.16 -11.16 0.42
N ASP A 46 34.91 -11.11 1.52
CA ASP A 46 34.51 -10.41 2.75
C ASP A 46 34.29 -8.92 2.47
N LYS A 47 35.22 -8.29 1.74
CA LYS A 47 35.09 -6.90 1.33
C LYS A 47 33.87 -6.68 0.43
N MET A 48 33.62 -7.57 -0.52
CA MET A 48 32.45 -7.48 -1.40
C MET A 48 31.13 -7.68 -0.66
N MET A 49 31.12 -8.54 0.36
CA MET A 49 29.95 -8.82 1.19
C MET A 49 29.50 -7.55 1.93
N GLU A 50 30.44 -6.78 2.47
CA GLU A 50 30.18 -5.49 3.13
C GLU A 50 29.45 -4.49 2.20
N TYR A 51 29.79 -4.46 0.91
CA TYR A 51 29.11 -3.59 -0.07
C TYR A 51 27.81 -4.17 -0.61
N SER A 52 27.62 -5.50 -0.55
CA SER A 52 26.38 -6.15 -0.99
C SER A 52 25.22 -5.96 0.00
N GLU A 53 25.54 -5.68 1.27
CA GLU A 53 24.56 -5.52 2.36
C GLU A 53 23.87 -4.14 2.37
N SER A 54 24.27 -3.20 1.51
CA SER A 54 23.72 -1.83 1.52
C SER A 54 22.28 -1.70 1.02
N SER A 55 21.55 -2.79 0.77
CA SER A 55 20.18 -2.75 0.26
C SER A 55 19.13 -3.39 1.18
N ASN A 56 19.50 -4.30 2.09
CA ASN A 56 18.50 -5.00 2.89
C ASN A 56 19.03 -5.31 4.29
N ILE A 57 18.82 -4.35 5.20
CA ILE A 57 18.84 -4.61 6.65
C ILE A 57 17.86 -5.76 6.92
N ALA A 58 18.41 -6.92 7.26
CA ALA A 58 17.78 -8.11 7.85
C ALA A 58 16.23 -8.12 7.91
N ALA A 59 15.56 -8.37 6.78
CA ALA A 59 14.25 -9.01 6.81
C ALA A 59 14.51 -10.52 6.96
N VAL A 60 14.42 -11.00 8.20
CA VAL A 60 14.54 -12.42 8.55
C VAL A 60 13.61 -13.22 7.63
N SER A 61 14.22 -14.05 6.78
CA SER A 61 13.57 -15.14 6.03
C SER A 61 12.37 -14.73 5.16
N SER A 62 12.59 -14.00 4.06
CA SER A 62 11.65 -14.10 2.92
C SER A 62 12.00 -15.34 2.12
N SER A 63 11.39 -16.47 2.49
CA SER A 63 11.32 -17.64 1.63
C SER A 63 10.68 -17.23 0.29
N GLN A 64 11.38 -17.55 -0.80
CA GLN A 64 10.88 -17.62 -2.18
C GLN A 64 10.47 -16.28 -2.84
N PRO A 65 11.06 -15.94 -4.02
CA PRO A 65 10.68 -14.74 -4.78
C PRO A 65 9.23 -14.78 -5.32
N ASP A 66 8.62 -15.96 -5.42
CA ASP A 66 7.24 -16.11 -5.88
C ASP A 66 6.21 -15.53 -4.89
N SER A 67 6.53 -15.55 -3.59
CA SER A 67 5.67 -15.04 -2.52
C SER A 67 5.49 -13.52 -2.59
N VAL A 68 6.50 -12.78 -3.04
CA VAL A 68 6.50 -11.32 -3.07
C VAL A 68 5.61 -10.78 -4.20
N ALA A 69 5.62 -11.46 -5.35
CA ALA A 69 4.75 -11.13 -6.48
C ALA A 69 3.27 -11.43 -6.16
N VAL A 70 3.00 -12.60 -5.54
CA VAL A 70 1.65 -12.99 -5.11
C VAL A 70 1.14 -12.04 -4.00
N ASN A 71 1.98 -11.67 -3.04
CA ASN A 71 1.59 -10.71 -2.00
C ASN A 71 1.27 -9.32 -2.56
N GLN A 72 2.02 -8.82 -3.55
CA GLN A 72 1.68 -7.55 -4.21
C GLN A 72 0.35 -7.63 -4.98
N GLN A 73 0.08 -8.73 -5.67
CA GLN A 73 -1.19 -8.94 -6.36
C GLN A 73 -2.37 -9.04 -5.39
N VAL A 74 -2.22 -9.76 -4.27
CA VAL A 74 -3.25 -9.86 -3.23
C VAL A 74 -3.49 -8.51 -2.55
N MET A 75 -2.43 -7.78 -2.22
CA MET A 75 -2.56 -6.44 -1.63
C MET A 75 -3.22 -5.44 -2.57
N SER A 76 -2.84 -5.42 -3.85
CA SER A 76 -3.48 -4.54 -4.84
C SER A 76 -4.96 -4.87 -5.04
N ALA A 77 -5.33 -6.15 -5.08
CA ALA A 77 -6.73 -6.59 -5.13
C ALA A 77 -7.51 -6.16 -3.88
N GLN A 78 -6.91 -6.28 -2.69
CA GLN A 78 -7.52 -5.86 -1.43
C GLN A 78 -7.73 -4.34 -1.37
N ILE A 79 -6.76 -3.56 -1.84
CA ILE A 79 -6.88 -2.09 -1.95
C ILE A 79 -8.01 -1.71 -2.90
N GLN A 80 -8.17 -2.39 -4.04
CA GLN A 80 -9.27 -2.14 -4.97
C GLN A 80 -10.64 -2.43 -4.34
N VAL A 81 -10.77 -3.52 -3.59
CA VAL A 81 -12.01 -3.85 -2.88
C VAL A 81 -12.34 -2.78 -1.83
N LEU A 82 -11.35 -2.38 -1.02
CA LEU A 82 -11.52 -1.34 -0.01
C LEU A 82 -11.89 0.01 -0.64
N SER A 83 -11.28 0.38 -1.76
CA SER A 83 -11.61 1.60 -2.50
C SER A 83 -13.07 1.61 -2.97
N LYS A 84 -13.57 0.49 -3.50
CA LYS A 84 -14.98 0.36 -3.91
C LYS A 84 -15.94 0.44 -2.73
N GLN A 85 -15.57 -0.14 -1.58
CA GLN A 85 -16.37 -0.04 -0.36
C GLN A 85 -16.41 1.40 0.16
N LEU A 86 -15.29 2.12 0.13
CA LEU A 86 -15.25 3.54 0.50
C LEU A 86 -16.11 4.41 -0.43
N GLU A 87 -16.07 4.17 -1.73
CA GLU A 87 -16.93 4.88 -2.69
C GLU A 87 -18.41 4.63 -2.39
N LYS A 88 -18.80 3.38 -2.18
CA LYS A 88 -20.18 3.01 -1.82
C LYS A 88 -20.63 3.70 -0.53
N LEU A 89 -19.81 3.65 0.52
CA LEU A 89 -20.12 4.32 1.79
C LEU A 89 -20.23 5.83 1.63
N THR A 90 -19.38 6.45 0.82
CA THR A 90 -19.43 7.89 0.53
C THR A 90 -20.74 8.27 -0.16
N LEU A 91 -21.20 7.46 -1.11
CA LEU A 91 -22.48 7.64 -1.79
C LEU A 91 -23.66 7.50 -0.81
N GLU A 92 -23.70 6.44 0.01
CA GLU A 92 -24.76 6.25 1.01
C GLU A 92 -24.82 7.41 2.02
N ILE A 93 -23.66 7.89 2.50
CA ILE A 93 -23.58 9.06 3.39
C ILE A 93 -24.14 10.31 2.70
N SER A 94 -23.83 10.51 1.41
CA SER A 94 -24.36 11.65 0.65
C SER A 94 -25.88 11.59 0.49
N GLU A 95 -26.44 10.40 0.30
CA GLU A 95 -27.88 10.16 0.17
C GLU A 95 -28.60 10.36 1.51
N LEU A 96 -28.04 9.87 2.62
CA LEU A 96 -28.60 10.09 3.95
C LEU A 96 -28.61 11.59 4.30
N ARG A 97 -27.55 12.32 3.94
CA ARG A 97 -27.47 13.77 4.15
C ARG A 97 -28.48 14.54 3.30
N SER A 98 -28.83 14.07 2.11
CA SER A 98 -29.84 14.72 1.26
C SER A 98 -31.27 14.47 1.75
N ARG A 99 -31.56 13.27 2.29
CA ARG A 99 -32.86 12.90 2.88
C ARG A 99 -33.12 13.56 4.23
N GLY A 100 -32.08 13.89 4.99
CA GLY A 100 -32.18 14.50 6.32
C GLY A 100 -32.48 16.00 6.37
N ARG A 101 -32.68 16.68 5.23
CA ARG A 101 -33.03 18.11 5.22
C ARG A 101 -34.56 18.24 5.20
N PRO A 102 -35.23 18.61 6.32
CA PRO A 102 -36.65 18.87 6.28
C PRO A 102 -36.83 20.10 5.39
N HIS A 103 -37.40 19.89 4.20
CA HIS A 103 -37.81 20.94 3.30
C HIS A 103 -38.88 21.73 4.04
N HIS A 104 -38.45 22.74 4.80
CA HIS A 104 -39.32 23.61 5.55
C HIS A 104 -40.19 24.33 4.53
N ARG A 105 -41.42 23.82 4.41
CA ARG A 105 -42.58 24.38 3.76
C ARG A 105 -42.53 25.91 3.87
N ARG A 106 -42.13 26.59 2.79
CA ARG A 106 -42.66 27.93 2.52
C ARG A 106 -44.05 27.77 1.92
N TYR A 107 -44.97 27.20 2.72
CA TYR A 107 -46.39 27.48 2.54
C TYR A 107 -46.56 28.93 2.99
N GLN A 108 -46.32 29.87 2.06
CA GLN A 108 -46.76 31.24 2.23
C GLN A 108 -48.29 31.19 2.28
N ARG A 109 -48.79 31.12 3.51
CA ARG A 109 -50.18 31.28 3.89
C ARG A 109 -50.55 32.72 3.54
N SER A 110 -50.98 32.95 2.30
CA SER A 110 -51.58 34.20 1.87
C SER A 110 -52.85 34.40 2.69
N ARG A 111 -52.68 35.14 3.79
CA ARG A 111 -53.74 35.57 4.70
C ARG A 111 -54.78 36.33 3.90
N SER A 112 -55.96 35.73 3.88
CA SER A 112 -57.29 36.29 3.66
C SER A 112 -57.37 37.81 3.86
N ARG A 113 -57.69 38.53 2.79
CA ARG A 113 -58.41 39.81 2.87
C ARG A 113 -59.57 39.79 1.88
N SER A 114 -60.51 38.89 2.13
CA SER A 114 -61.89 39.06 1.67
C SER A 114 -62.50 40.18 2.49
N LYS A 115 -62.48 41.43 1.98
CA LYS A 115 -63.34 42.50 2.47
C LYS A 115 -64.46 42.67 1.44
N SER A 116 -65.42 41.75 1.52
CA SER A 116 -66.71 41.87 0.86
C SER A 116 -67.45 43.08 1.41
N THR A 117 -67.73 44.03 0.54
CA THR A 117 -69.02 44.72 0.39
C THR A 117 -70.03 44.53 1.54
N ALA A 118 -70.24 45.58 2.33
CA ALA A 118 -71.50 45.84 3.01
C ALA A 118 -72.00 47.22 2.55
N LYS A 119 -72.74 47.22 1.44
CA LYS A 119 -73.73 48.27 1.14
C LYS A 119 -75.00 47.89 1.89
N TYR A 120 -75.57 48.80 2.67
CA TYR A 120 -77.01 49.09 2.89
C TYR A 120 -77.01 50.30 3.87
N GLN A 121 -77.35 51.52 3.43
CA GLN A 121 -78.71 52.13 3.52
C GLN A 121 -79.20 52.17 4.99
N ASN A 122 -79.65 53.26 5.61
CA ASN A 122 -80.27 54.50 5.16
C ASN A 122 -80.35 55.46 6.39
N ASP A 123 -81.05 56.59 6.24
CA ASP A 123 -81.50 57.55 7.27
C ASP A 123 -80.58 58.73 7.63
N SER A 124 -80.62 59.72 6.76
CA SER A 124 -80.61 61.13 7.17
C SER A 124 -81.93 61.78 6.73
N ASN A 125 -82.92 61.77 7.64
CA ASN A 125 -84.12 62.60 7.57
C ASN A 125 -84.27 63.33 8.93
N ARG A 126 -84.78 64.57 8.86
CA ARG A 126 -85.01 65.59 9.93
C ARG A 126 -83.86 66.58 10.11
N THR A 127 -84.05 67.89 10.08
CA THR A 127 -85.23 68.77 9.97
C THR A 127 -84.70 70.16 9.63
#